data_AF-A0A851PLV1-F1
#
_entry.id   AF-A0A851PLV1-F1
#
_cell.length_a   1.000
_cell.length_b   1.000
_cell.length_c   1.000
_cell.angle_alpha   90.00
_cell.angle_beta   90.00
_cell.angle_gamma   90.00
#
_symmetry.space_group_name_H-M   'P 1'
#
loop_
_entity.id
_entity.type
_entity.pdbx_description
1 polymer ?
#
loop_
_entity_poly.entity_id
_entity_poly.type
_entity_poly.pdbx_seq_one_letter_code
_entity_poly.pdbx_strand_id
1 'polypeptide(L)' 'SDAVCERTELDAIRFANEMQAEYWSVSAKTGENVKEFFSRVAALAFEQSMIKELEKTAGHVVQIGAGNLISM' A
#
# COMPACT_ATOMS: atom_id res chain seq x y z
N SER A 1 -26.43 -0.89 -22.72
CA SER A 1 -26.96 -2.20 -22.30
C SER A 1 -25.95 -2.83 -21.35
N ASP A 2 -26.40 -3.71 -20.46
CA ASP A 2 -25.56 -4.35 -19.44
C ASP A 2 -24.33 -5.07 -20.03
N ALA A 3 -24.47 -5.62 -21.24
CA ALA A 3 -23.39 -6.25 -21.99
C ALA A 3 -22.19 -5.33 -22.31
N VAL A 4 -22.40 -4.01 -22.42
CA VAL A 4 -21.30 -3.06 -22.63
C VAL A 4 -20.54 -2.82 -21.32
N CYS A 5 -21.26 -2.71 -20.20
CA CYS A 5 -20.67 -2.53 -18.87
C CYS A 5 -19.80 -3.74 -18.50
N GLU A 6 -20.32 -4.95 -18.72
CA GLU A 6 -19.59 -6.20 -18.48
C GLU A 6 -18.30 -6.29 -19.32
N ARG A 7 -18.37 -5.88 -20.60
CA ARG A 7 -17.19 -5.87 -21.47
C ARG A 7 -16.14 -4.85 -21.03
N THR A 8 -16.58 -3.65 -20.64
CA THR A 8 -15.69 -2.63 -20.09
C THR A 8 -15.02 -3.10 -18.79
N GLU A 9 -15.75 -3.79 -17.92
CA GLU A 9 -15.23 -4.38 -16.69
C GLU A 9 -14.12 -5.40 -16.99
N LEU A 10 -14.38 -6.33 -17.92
CA LEU A 10 -13.40 -7.35 -18.32
C LEU A 10 -12.14 -6.75 -18.94
N ASP A 11 -12.30 -5.71 -19.76
CA ASP A 11 -11.16 -4.98 -20.32
C ASP A 11 -10.34 -4.29 -19.21
N ALA A 12 -10.99 -3.65 -18.23
CA ALA A 12 -10.32 -3.00 -17.11
C ALA A 12 -9.54 -4.02 -16.23
N ILE A 13 -10.13 -5.20 -15.97
CA ILE A 13 -9.45 -6.29 -15.25
C ILE A 13 -8.22 -6.78 -16.04
N ARG A 14 -8.36 -6.96 -17.36
CA ARG A 14 -7.23 -7.36 -18.21
C ARG A 14 -6.10 -6.33 -18.13
N PHE A 15 -6.39 -5.05 -18.27
CA PHE A 15 -5.38 -3.99 -18.19
C PHE A 15 -4.70 -3.94 -16.82
N ALA A 16 -5.45 -4.09 -15.72
CA ALA A 16 -4.87 -4.14 -14.38
C ALA A 16 -3.87 -5.30 -14.24
N ASN A 17 -4.23 -6.50 -14.72
CA ASN A 17 -3.35 -7.67 -14.70
C ASN A 17 -2.07 -7.46 -15.54
N GLU A 18 -2.19 -6.88 -16.73
CA GLU A 18 -1.04 -6.52 -17.58
C GLU A 18 -0.10 -5.55 -16.89
N MET A 19 -0.64 -4.61 -16.10
CA MET A 19 0.12 -3.63 -15.32
C MET A 19 0.63 -4.18 -13.97
N GLN A 20 0.30 -5.43 -13.61
CA GLN A 20 0.54 -5.98 -12.26
C GLN A 20 -0.09 -5.12 -11.16
N ALA A 21 -1.28 -4.58 -11.43
CA ALA A 21 -2.05 -3.75 -10.53
C ALA A 21 -3.34 -4.44 -10.09
N GLU A 22 -3.89 -4.02 -8.96
CA GLU A 22 -5.19 -4.50 -8.49
C GLU A 22 -6.33 -3.73 -9.15
N TYR A 23 -7.34 -4.45 -9.63
CA TYR A 23 -8.58 -3.87 -10.11
C TYR A 23 -9.59 -3.70 -8.96
N TRP A 24 -10.27 -2.56 -8.92
CA TRP A 24 -11.28 -2.24 -7.92
C TRP A 24 -12.47 -1.51 -8.55
N SER A 25 -13.64 -2.15 -8.57
CA SER A 25 -14.90 -1.49 -8.89
C SER A 25 -15.42 -0.75 -7.66
N VAL A 26 -15.71 0.54 -7.78
CA VAL A 26 -16.15 1.40 -6.67
C VAL A 26 -17.32 2.29 -7.07
N SER A 27 -18.19 2.60 -6.11
CA SER A 27 -19.28 3.56 -6.32
C SER A 27 -19.34 4.57 -5.18
N ALA A 28 -19.01 5.83 -5.48
CA ALA A 28 -19.13 6.93 -4.52
C ALA A 28 -20.60 7.19 -4.11
N LYS A 29 -21.56 6.85 -4.98
CA LYS A 29 -22.99 7.06 -4.72
C LYS A 29 -23.52 6.11 -3.66
N THR A 30 -23.12 4.84 -3.72
CA THR A 30 -23.58 3.78 -2.80
C THR A 30 -22.58 3.50 -1.68
N GLY A 31 -21.35 3.99 -1.81
CA GLY A 31 -20.25 3.66 -0.92
C GLY A 31 -19.62 2.29 -1.20
N GLU A 32 -20.01 1.61 -2.27
CA GLU A 32 -19.51 0.28 -2.61
C GLU A 32 -17.99 0.30 -2.79
N ASN A 33 -17.31 -0.58 -2.06
CA ASN A 33 -15.87 -0.81 -2.05
C ASN A 33 -14.98 0.40 -1.75
N VAL A 34 -15.53 1.59 -1.47
CA VAL A 34 -14.74 2.81 -1.23
C VAL A 34 -13.81 2.65 -0.03
N LYS A 35 -14.36 2.18 1.11
CA LYS A 35 -13.56 2.02 2.34
C LYS A 35 -12.45 0.97 2.17
N GLU A 36 -12.78 -0.17 1.58
CA GLU A 36 -11.84 -1.27 1.38
C GLU A 36 -10.72 -0.87 0.41
N PHE A 37 -11.07 -0.20 -0.69
CA PHE A 37 -10.11 0.32 -1.67
C PHE A 37 -9.08 1.25 -1.00
N PHE A 38 -9.52 2.28 -0.28
CA PHE A 38 -8.60 3.20 0.37
C PHE A 38 -7.83 2.57 1.53
N SER A 39 -8.41 1.58 2.23
CA SER A 39 -7.70 0.83 3.27
C SER A 39 -6.58 0.00 2.67
N ARG A 40 -6.80 -0.65 1.52
CA ARG A 40 -5.77 -1.39 0.78
C ARG A 40 -4.63 -0.48 0.32
N VAL A 41 -4.96 0.68 -0.25
CA VAL A 41 -3.97 1.69 -0.65
C VAL A 41 -3.15 2.16 0.55
N ALA A 42 -3.80 2.48 1.67
CA ALA A 42 -3.11 2.90 2.89
C ALA A 42 -2.18 1.80 3.43
N ALA A 43 -2.63 0.54 3.45
CA ALA A 43 -1.82 -0.59 3.89
C ALA A 43 -0.57 -0.80 3.02
N LEU A 44 -0.72 -0.75 1.68
CA LEU A 44 0.41 -0.86 0.75
C LEU A 44 1.43 0.27 0.93
N ALA A 45 0.95 1.51 1.05
CA ALA A 45 1.82 2.66 1.27
C ALA A 45 2.54 2.57 2.63
N PHE A 46 1.84 2.11 3.66
CA PHE A 46 2.43 1.89 4.99
C PHE A 46 3.50 0.80 4.95
N GLU A 47 3.22 -0.35 4.34
CA GLU A 47 4.17 -1.46 4.20
C GLU A 47 5.46 -1.00 3.49
N GLN A 48 5.32 -0.33 2.34
CA GLN A 48 6.45 0.23 1.61
C GLN A 48 7.24 1.26 2.43
N SER A 49 6.54 2.11 3.19
CA SER A 49 7.18 3.10 4.07
C SER A 49 7.96 2.41 5.17
N MET A 50 7.41 1.38 5.81
CA MET A 50 8.10 0.61 6.84
C MET A 50 9.34 -0.11 6.33
N ILE A 51 9.26 -0.78 5.18
CA ILE A 51 10.41 -1.44 4.56
C ILE A 51 11.54 -0.42 4.33
N LYS A 52 11.20 0.74 3.74
CA LYS A 52 12.16 1.80 3.47
C LYS A 52 12.79 2.37 4.74
N GLU A 53 12.03 2.53 5.82
CA GLU A 53 12.59 2.97 7.10
C GLU A 53 13.50 1.89 7.73
N LEU A 54 13.13 0.61 7.66
CA LEU A 54 13.97 -0.48 8.16
C LEU A 54 15.30 -0.56 7.41
N GLU A 55 15.29 -0.48 6.08
CA GLU A 55 16.48 -0.45 5.24
C GLU A 55 17.42 0.72 5.59
N LYS A 56 16.88 1.91 5.90
CA LYS A 56 17.67 3.05 6.39
C LYS A 56 18.32 2.76 7.75
N THR A 57 17.59 2.14 8.67
CA THR A 57 18.08 1.88 10.04
C THR A 57 19.06 0.72 10.13
N ALA A 58 19.06 -0.21 9.17
CA ALA A 58 19.96 -1.36 9.15
C ALA A 58 21.46 -0.99 9.10
N GLY A 59 21.79 0.25 8.69
CA GLY A 59 23.16 0.80 8.75
C GLY A 59 23.44 1.72 9.95
N HIS A 60 22.41 2.13 10.69
CA HIS A 60 22.53 3.02 11.85
C HIS A 60 22.14 2.24 13.10
N VAL A 61 23.11 1.57 13.73
CA VAL A 61 22.97 1.20 15.14
C VAL A 61 22.88 2.51 15.90
N VAL A 62 21.67 2.90 16.31
CA VAL A 62 21.50 4.02 17.23
C VAL A 62 22.18 3.59 18.52
N GLN A 63 23.37 4.15 18.76
CA GLN A 63 24.12 3.88 19.98
C GLN A 63 23.40 4.60 21.13
N ILE A 64 22.39 3.94 21.68
CA ILE A 64 21.65 4.42 22.84
C ILE A 64 22.56 4.25 24.05
N GLY A 65 23.13 5.37 24.50
CA GLY A 65 24.06 5.42 25.61
C GLY A 65 25.53 5.37 25.18
N ALA A 66 26.06 6.49 24.72
CA ALA A 66 27.50 6.80 24.90
C ALA A 66 27.74 7.18 26.38
N GLY A 67 27.24 6.35 27.30
CA GLY A 67 27.32 6.59 28.72
C GLY A 67 28.78 6.50 29.12
N ASN A 68 29.38 7.65 29.41
CA ASN A 68 30.67 7.74 30.06
C ASN A 68 30.60 6.83 31.30
N LEU A 69 31.31 5.71 31.27
CA LEU A 69 31.45 4.84 32.43
C LEU A 69 32.13 5.67 33.51
N ILE A 70 31.38 6.13 34.51
CA ILE A 70 31.94 6.82 35.67
C ILE A 70 32.82 5.79 36.37
N SER A 71 34.14 5.88 36.19
CA SER A 71 35.10 5.07 36.96
C SER A 71 35.20 5.65 38.37
N MET A 72 34.94 4.82 39.37
CA MET A 72 35.24 5.12 40.78
C MET A 72 36.73 5.06 41.06
#